data_AF-A0A4Y9ZN23-F1
#
_entry.id   AF-A0A4Y9ZN23-F1
#
_cell.length_a   1.000
_cell.length_b   1.000
_cell.length_c   1.000
_cell.angle_alpha   90.00
_cell.angle_beta   90.00
_cell.angle_gamma   90.00
#
_symmetry.space_group_name_H-M   'P 1'
#
loop_
_entity.id
_entity.type
_entity.pdbx_description
1 polymer ?
#
loop_
_entity_poly.entity_id
_entity_poly.type
_entity_poly.pdbx_seq_one_letter_code
_entity_poly.pdbx_strand_id
1 'polypeptide(L)'
;MFEFVMTDERISPGENNFRRAAAIRLMLQVYSEFTAAPVESLEFSCERYYWGNSHIPNIEVCGNTGPMLEDDMDSHSDMPGRVMRFEIIGDLSVRAACLQTILDTLQLSHVKRLYLSAPDPYFDIDWSQVLAKLQDLHTLIVEVGLADPLFETLGTAATERPNGQTDGVEREVYLPNLQRLRIEPRGMYWDIFELLAQALKTRMDWGSPVSLLHLDTCQNCFDADTKRALAEVVSSLVFGDDCDENDEDDSKNEEKDGVKENIGEDAV
;
A
#
# COMPACT_ATOMS: atom_id res chain seq x y z
N MET A 1 -13.61 14.04 10.38
CA MET A 1 -13.64 12.83 9.55
C MET A 1 -14.89 12.88 8.69
N PHE A 2 -14.76 12.63 7.39
CA PHE A 2 -15.88 12.44 6.47
C PHE A 2 -15.84 11.01 5.96
N GLU A 3 -16.96 10.31 5.98
CA GLU A 3 -17.06 8.90 5.63
C GLU A 3 -18.14 8.70 4.58
N PHE A 4 -17.82 7.95 3.53
CA PHE A 4 -18.69 7.70 2.39
C PHE A 4 -18.74 6.21 2.07
N VAL A 5 -19.93 5.61 2.17
CA VAL A 5 -20.18 4.26 1.66
C VAL A 5 -20.56 4.35 0.18
N MET A 6 -19.67 3.91 -0.69
CA MET A 6 -19.82 4.03 -2.14
C MET A 6 -20.83 3.01 -2.69
N THR A 7 -20.79 1.78 -2.20
CA THR A 7 -21.65 0.68 -2.66
C THR A 7 -21.98 -0.28 -1.51
N ASP A 8 -23.13 -0.93 -1.61
CA ASP A 8 -23.59 -1.97 -0.67
C ASP A 8 -24.37 -3.03 -1.46
N GLU A 9 -23.93 -4.30 -1.41
CA GLU A 9 -24.54 -5.40 -2.15
C GLU A 9 -25.98 -5.72 -1.69
N ARG A 10 -26.37 -5.27 -0.49
CA ARG A 10 -27.72 -5.47 0.07
C ARG A 10 -28.76 -4.54 -0.56
N ILE A 11 -28.35 -3.66 -1.47
CA ILE A 11 -29.13 -2.53 -1.99
C ILE A 11 -29.25 -2.64 -3.51
N SER A 12 -30.33 -2.10 -4.08
CA SER A 12 -30.56 -2.19 -5.51
C SER A 12 -29.48 -1.44 -6.33
N PRO A 13 -29.17 -1.87 -7.56
CA PRO A 13 -28.19 -1.19 -8.41
C PRO A 13 -28.50 0.30 -8.64
N GLY A 14 -29.79 0.66 -8.75
CA GLY A 14 -30.23 2.05 -8.92
C GLY A 14 -29.93 2.92 -7.69
N GLU A 15 -30.14 2.39 -6.49
CA GLU A 15 -29.80 3.07 -5.24
C GLU A 15 -28.28 3.16 -5.03
N ASN A 16 -27.51 2.13 -5.41
CA ASN A 16 -26.05 2.21 -5.41
C ASN A 16 -25.53 3.27 -6.39
N ASN A 17 -26.12 3.40 -7.58
CA ASN A 17 -25.78 4.50 -8.50
C ASN A 17 -26.04 5.87 -7.88
N PHE A 18 -27.20 6.04 -7.23
CA PHE A 18 -27.53 7.27 -6.53
C PHE A 18 -26.55 7.56 -5.39
N ARG A 19 -26.20 6.57 -4.57
CA ARG A 19 -25.22 6.68 -3.48
C ARG A 19 -23.85 7.10 -3.98
N ARG A 20 -23.33 6.44 -5.02
CA ARG A 20 -22.06 6.82 -5.66
C ARG A 20 -22.08 8.27 -6.14
N ALA A 21 -23.12 8.66 -6.88
CA ALA A 21 -23.26 10.03 -7.36
C ALA A 21 -23.36 11.05 -6.21
N ALA A 22 -24.08 10.71 -5.13
CA ALA A 22 -24.20 11.55 -3.95
C ALA A 22 -22.87 11.67 -3.20
N ALA A 23 -22.13 10.57 -3.02
CA ALA A 23 -20.82 10.55 -2.39
C ALA A 23 -19.81 11.39 -3.17
N ILE A 24 -19.73 11.24 -4.50
CA ILE A 24 -18.86 12.06 -5.35
C ILE A 24 -19.24 13.54 -5.29
N ARG A 25 -20.55 13.85 -5.32
CA ARG A 25 -21.01 15.24 -5.23
C ARG A 25 -20.70 15.87 -3.87
N LEU A 26 -20.92 15.14 -2.79
CA LEU A 26 -20.58 15.59 -1.44
C LEU A 26 -19.07 15.74 -1.30
N MET A 27 -18.29 14.78 -1.77
CA MET A 27 -16.83 14.87 -1.83
C MET A 27 -16.40 16.13 -2.58
N LEU A 28 -16.91 16.40 -3.78
CA LEU A 28 -16.59 17.63 -4.54
C LEU A 28 -16.98 18.91 -3.79
N GLN A 29 -18.09 18.90 -3.05
CA GLN A 29 -18.51 20.04 -2.23
C GLN A 29 -17.55 20.25 -1.04
N VAL A 30 -17.22 19.19 -0.32
CA VAL A 30 -16.26 19.23 0.79
C VAL A 30 -14.85 19.49 0.25
N TYR A 31 -14.55 19.12 -1.01
CA TYR A 31 -13.28 19.39 -1.67
C TYR A 31 -12.99 20.90 -1.72
N SER A 32 -14.02 21.73 -1.90
CA SER A 32 -13.87 23.19 -1.80
C SER A 32 -13.52 23.70 -0.40
N GLU A 33 -13.72 22.87 0.64
CA GLU A 33 -13.20 23.12 2.00
C GLU A 33 -11.80 22.53 2.20
N PHE A 34 -11.40 21.56 1.37
CA PHE A 34 -10.04 20.99 1.29
C PHE A 34 -9.12 21.74 0.31
N THR A 35 -9.61 22.66 -0.52
CA THR A 35 -8.73 23.50 -1.36
C THR A 35 -7.83 24.41 -0.52
N ALA A 36 -8.16 24.64 0.76
CA ALA A 36 -7.28 25.32 1.70
C ALA A 36 -6.14 24.43 2.23
N ALA A 37 -6.24 23.10 2.10
CA ALA A 37 -5.26 22.11 2.53
C ALA A 37 -5.39 20.83 1.67
N PRO A 38 -4.59 20.67 0.60
CA PRO A 38 -4.70 19.53 -0.30
C PRO A 38 -4.40 18.20 0.41
N VAL A 39 -4.82 17.10 -0.20
CA VAL A 39 -4.49 15.76 0.29
C VAL A 39 -3.00 15.51 0.10
N GLU A 40 -2.27 15.35 1.21
CA GLU A 40 -0.83 15.11 1.23
C GLU A 40 -0.49 13.62 1.44
N SER A 41 -1.39 12.85 2.05
CA SER A 41 -1.22 11.40 2.25
C SER A 41 -2.46 10.67 1.78
N LEU A 42 -2.24 9.60 1.00
CA LEU A 42 -3.26 8.65 0.59
C LEU A 42 -2.93 7.26 1.09
N GLU A 43 -3.94 6.58 1.58
CA GLU A 43 -3.88 5.20 2.02
C GLU A 43 -5.00 4.42 1.34
N PHE A 44 -4.63 3.29 0.76
CA PHE A 44 -5.54 2.32 0.18
C PHE A 44 -5.35 1.05 0.98
N SER A 45 -6.38 0.58 1.66
CA SER A 45 -6.34 -0.71 2.35
C SER A 45 -7.47 -1.59 1.87
N CYS A 46 -7.15 -2.85 1.60
CA CYS A 46 -8.15 -3.87 1.34
C CYS A 46 -8.12 -4.89 2.49
N GLU A 47 -9.05 -4.76 3.43
CA GLU A 47 -9.15 -5.72 4.53
C GLU A 47 -9.81 -7.01 4.04
N ARG A 48 -9.02 -8.09 3.90
CA ARG A 48 -9.56 -9.44 4.14
C ARG A 48 -9.44 -9.68 5.63
N TYR A 49 -10.56 -9.54 6.35
CA TYR A 49 -10.64 -9.66 7.81
C TYR A 49 -9.75 -10.78 8.39
N TYR A 50 -8.81 -10.40 9.26
CA TYR A 50 -8.16 -11.31 10.22
C TYR A 50 -9.03 -11.57 11.47
N TRP A 51 -10.16 -10.88 11.64
CA TRP A 51 -10.96 -10.92 12.88
C TRP A 51 -12.49 -10.91 12.68
N GLY A 52 -13.05 -11.93 12.02
CA GLY A 52 -14.49 -12.26 12.15
C GLY A 52 -15.46 -11.86 11.03
N ASN A 53 -16.02 -12.90 10.41
CA ASN A 53 -17.37 -13.03 9.82
C ASN A 53 -17.90 -12.10 8.72
N SER A 54 -17.16 -11.10 8.22
CA SER A 54 -17.56 -10.43 6.98
C SER A 54 -16.91 -11.11 5.76
N HIS A 55 -17.71 -11.75 4.91
CA HIS A 55 -17.24 -12.46 3.71
C HIS A 55 -16.98 -11.53 2.52
N ILE A 56 -17.23 -10.22 2.66
CA ILE A 56 -17.18 -9.26 1.56
C ILE A 56 -15.96 -8.35 1.77
N PRO A 57 -14.93 -8.44 0.92
CA PRO A 57 -13.74 -7.60 1.05
C PRO A 57 -14.09 -6.13 0.75
N ASN A 58 -13.76 -5.24 1.68
CA ASN A 58 -13.89 -3.80 1.61
C ASN A 58 -12.59 -3.17 1.11
N ILE A 59 -12.70 -2.17 0.23
CA ILE A 59 -11.60 -1.23 -0.03
C ILE A 59 -11.89 0.03 0.77
N GLU A 60 -10.94 0.41 1.61
CA GLU A 60 -10.91 1.68 2.30
C GLU A 60 -9.91 2.61 1.59
N VAL A 61 -10.36 3.82 1.27
CA VAL A 61 -9.48 4.90 0.77
C VAL A 61 -9.48 6.02 1.79
N CYS A 62 -8.32 6.30 2.37
CA CYS A 62 -8.11 7.32 3.38
C CYS A 62 -7.21 8.44 2.85
N GLY A 63 -7.74 9.66 2.80
CA GLY A 63 -6.99 10.87 2.46
C GLY A 63 -6.79 11.77 3.67
N ASN A 64 -5.56 12.24 3.88
CA ASN A 64 -5.21 13.18 4.95
C ASN A 64 -4.56 14.46 4.38
N THR A 65 -4.89 15.60 5.00
CA THR A 65 -4.43 16.95 4.60
C THR A 65 -3.48 17.59 5.61
N GLY A 66 -3.13 16.86 6.66
CA GLY A 66 -2.16 17.28 7.66
C GLY A 66 -0.75 17.35 7.07
N PRO A 67 0.09 18.31 7.52
CA PRO A 67 1.50 18.27 7.18
C PRO A 67 2.10 16.98 7.73
N MET A 68 2.80 16.24 6.88
CA MET A 68 3.60 15.11 7.34
C MET A 68 4.78 15.65 8.16
N LEU A 69 4.89 15.23 9.42
CA LEU A 69 6.13 15.39 10.17
C LEU A 69 7.11 14.30 9.71
N GLU A 70 8.40 14.64 9.59
CA GLU A 70 9.43 13.69 9.12
C GLU A 70 9.50 12.43 9.99
N ASP A 71 9.19 12.56 11.29
CA ASP A 71 9.19 11.46 12.27
C ASP A 71 7.92 10.57 12.21
N ASP A 72 6.83 11.02 11.58
CA ASP A 72 5.56 10.27 11.48
C ASP A 72 5.53 9.32 10.28
N MET A 73 6.57 9.30 9.45
CA MET A 73 6.63 8.52 8.20
C MET A 73 6.51 7.00 8.42
N ASP A 74 6.86 6.52 9.61
CA ASP A 74 6.91 5.09 9.96
C ASP A 74 5.83 4.69 10.99
N SER A 75 4.97 5.61 11.46
CA SER A 75 3.91 5.30 12.42
C SER A 75 2.52 5.35 11.77
N HIS A 76 1.71 4.31 11.95
CA HIS A 76 0.27 4.32 11.61
C HIS A 76 -0.57 5.17 12.58
N SER A 77 0.06 6.01 13.41
CA SER A 77 -0.63 6.75 14.47
C SER A 77 -1.33 7.99 13.92
N ASP A 78 -2.33 8.47 14.68
CA ASP A 78 -3.31 9.50 14.31
C ASP A 78 -2.68 10.73 13.61
N MET A 79 -2.62 10.69 12.28
CA MET A 79 -2.06 11.76 11.47
C MET A 79 -2.89 13.05 11.67
N PRO A 80 -2.31 14.15 12.17
CA PRO A 80 -3.05 15.35 12.53
C PRO A 80 -3.63 16.02 11.29
N GLY A 81 -4.93 15.82 11.03
CA GLY A 81 -5.57 16.43 9.86
C GLY A 81 -7.00 16.00 9.64
N ARG A 82 -7.56 16.47 8.52
CA ARG A 82 -8.90 16.07 8.09
C ARG A 82 -8.78 14.77 7.32
N VAL A 83 -9.46 13.73 7.82
CA VAL A 83 -9.54 12.43 7.17
C VAL A 83 -10.80 12.33 6.31
N MET A 84 -10.63 11.89 5.08
CA MET A 84 -11.69 11.48 4.15
C MET A 84 -11.59 9.97 3.94
N ARG A 85 -12.65 9.24 4.25
CA ARG A 85 -12.73 7.78 4.16
C ARG A 85 -13.79 7.36 3.15
N PHE A 86 -13.42 6.49 2.22
CA PHE A 86 -14.36 5.83 1.30
C PHE A 86 -14.38 4.34 1.56
N GLU A 87 -15.57 3.79 1.80
CA GLU A 87 -15.78 2.36 1.92
C GLU A 87 -16.44 1.83 0.64
N ILE A 88 -15.79 0.88 -0.02
CA ILE A 88 -16.28 0.28 -1.26
C ILE A 88 -16.55 -1.20 -1.03
N ILE A 89 -17.83 -1.57 -0.99
CA ILE A 89 -18.30 -2.94 -0.74
C ILE A 89 -18.98 -3.45 -2.01
N GLY A 90 -18.40 -4.46 -2.66
CA GLY A 90 -18.98 -5.02 -3.89
C GLY A 90 -18.07 -6.00 -4.60
N ASP A 91 -18.53 -6.47 -5.75
CA ASP A 91 -17.72 -7.28 -6.65
C ASP A 91 -16.47 -6.52 -7.16
N LEU A 92 -15.58 -7.27 -7.83
CA LEU A 92 -14.29 -6.74 -8.29
C LEU A 92 -14.44 -5.55 -9.25
N SER A 93 -15.35 -5.65 -10.22
CA SER A 93 -15.55 -4.62 -11.24
C SER A 93 -16.18 -3.36 -10.66
N VAL A 94 -17.11 -3.51 -9.72
CA VAL A 94 -17.70 -2.38 -8.98
C VAL A 94 -16.63 -1.66 -8.17
N ARG A 95 -15.75 -2.41 -7.50
CA ARG A 95 -14.66 -1.85 -6.70
C ARG A 95 -13.66 -1.06 -7.54
N ALA A 96 -13.15 -1.66 -8.62
CA ALA A 96 -12.27 -0.99 -9.57
C ALA A 96 -12.88 0.30 -10.13
N ALA A 97 -14.17 0.27 -10.53
CA ALA A 97 -14.85 1.45 -11.06
C ALA A 97 -15.00 2.58 -10.01
N CYS A 98 -15.32 2.25 -8.76
CA CYS A 98 -15.44 3.23 -7.69
C CYS A 98 -14.07 3.84 -7.33
N LEU A 99 -13.05 3.00 -7.24
CA LEU A 99 -11.67 3.42 -7.00
C LEU A 99 -11.17 4.36 -8.09
N GLN A 100 -11.36 4.00 -9.36
CA GLN A 100 -11.03 4.85 -10.51
C GLN A 100 -11.75 6.20 -10.42
N THR A 101 -13.04 6.20 -10.08
CA THR A 101 -13.82 7.44 -9.91
C THR A 101 -13.25 8.33 -8.81
N ILE A 102 -12.85 7.77 -7.67
CA ILE A 102 -12.20 8.51 -6.58
C ILE A 102 -10.89 9.14 -7.09
N LEU A 103 -10.02 8.34 -7.71
CA LEU A 103 -8.72 8.77 -8.21
C LEU A 103 -8.79 9.81 -9.33
N ASP A 104 -9.84 9.78 -10.14
CA ASP A 104 -10.08 10.80 -11.17
C ASP A 104 -10.60 12.11 -10.61
N THR A 105 -11.18 12.08 -9.41
CA THR A 105 -11.73 13.27 -8.79
C THR A 105 -10.76 13.94 -7.82
N LEU A 106 -9.86 13.18 -7.20
CA LEU A 106 -8.85 13.73 -6.29
C LEU A 106 -7.72 14.44 -7.06
N GLN A 107 -7.27 15.59 -6.55
CA GLN A 107 -6.05 16.24 -7.00
C GLN A 107 -4.82 15.51 -6.43
N LEU A 108 -4.30 14.54 -7.18
CA LEU A 108 -3.18 13.70 -6.75
C LEU A 108 -1.82 14.41 -6.80
N SER A 109 -1.72 15.58 -7.44
CA SER A 109 -0.45 16.29 -7.64
C SER A 109 0.23 16.73 -6.34
N HIS A 110 -0.50 16.82 -5.22
CA HIS A 110 0.01 17.25 -3.91
C HIS A 110 0.30 16.10 -2.94
N VAL A 111 0.00 14.86 -3.36
CA VAL A 111 0.19 13.68 -2.52
C VAL A 111 1.67 13.39 -2.41
N LYS A 112 2.19 13.43 -1.17
CA LYS A 112 3.58 13.18 -0.81
C LYS A 112 3.80 11.74 -0.33
N ARG A 113 2.76 11.11 0.22
CA ARG A 113 2.80 9.72 0.69
C ARG A 113 1.64 8.91 0.13
N LEU A 114 1.97 7.71 -0.32
CA LEU A 114 1.01 6.72 -0.80
C LEU A 114 1.29 5.40 -0.08
N TYR A 115 0.30 4.90 0.65
CA TYR A 115 0.32 3.59 1.29
C TYR A 115 -0.68 2.68 0.58
N LEU A 116 -0.21 1.51 0.13
CA LEU A 116 -0.99 0.51 -0.59
C LEU A 116 -0.98 -0.81 0.20
N SER A 117 -2.04 -1.08 0.95
CA SER A 117 -2.27 -2.34 1.64
C SER A 117 -3.19 -3.26 0.84
N ALA A 118 -2.59 -4.39 0.42
CA ALA A 118 -3.15 -5.47 -0.41
C ALA A 118 -3.45 -5.10 -1.89
N PRO A 119 -2.44 -4.68 -2.70
CA PRO A 119 -2.59 -4.20 -4.09
C PRO A 119 -3.06 -5.20 -5.14
N ASP A 120 -3.55 -6.40 -4.80
CA ASP A 120 -3.93 -7.43 -5.79
C ASP A 120 -5.16 -8.21 -5.33
N PRO A 121 -5.97 -8.82 -6.21
CA PRO A 121 -6.46 -8.37 -7.51
C PRO A 121 -7.48 -7.22 -7.38
N TYR A 122 -7.70 -6.75 -6.15
CA TYR A 122 -8.79 -5.86 -5.77
C TYR A 122 -8.61 -4.41 -6.24
N PHE A 123 -7.39 -4.05 -6.64
CA PHE A 123 -7.02 -2.76 -7.17
C PHE A 123 -6.73 -2.83 -8.68
N ASP A 124 -7.46 -3.65 -9.44
CA ASP A 124 -7.38 -3.80 -10.91
C ASP A 124 -7.80 -2.50 -11.62
N ILE A 125 -6.93 -1.50 -11.53
CA ILE A 125 -7.04 -0.18 -12.15
C ILE A 125 -5.77 0.12 -12.95
N ASP A 126 -5.88 1.07 -13.86
CA ASP A 126 -4.73 1.54 -14.62
C ASP A 126 -3.83 2.44 -13.76
N TRP A 127 -2.90 1.81 -13.04
CA TRP A 127 -1.94 2.52 -12.18
C TRP A 127 -1.05 3.49 -12.95
N SER A 128 -0.84 3.31 -14.26
CA SER A 128 -0.05 4.25 -15.06
C SER A 128 -0.64 5.67 -15.00
N GLN A 129 -1.96 5.79 -15.11
CA GLN A 129 -2.65 7.08 -15.04
C GLN A 129 -2.58 7.72 -13.65
N VAL A 130 -2.60 6.89 -12.61
CA VAL A 130 -2.52 7.34 -11.21
C VAL A 130 -1.12 7.85 -10.92
N LEU A 131 -0.09 7.05 -11.23
CA LEU A 131 1.31 7.38 -11.02
C LEU A 131 1.75 8.60 -11.83
N ALA A 132 1.18 8.81 -13.02
CA ALA A 132 1.42 10.02 -13.81
C ALA A 132 0.90 11.30 -13.13
N LYS A 133 -0.11 11.21 -12.25
CA LYS A 133 -0.65 12.38 -11.53
C LYS A 133 0.07 12.65 -10.20
N LEU A 134 0.81 11.67 -9.65
CA LEU A 134 1.49 11.71 -8.35
C LEU A 134 2.90 12.34 -8.44
N GLN A 135 2.98 13.58 -8.95
CA GLN A 135 4.25 14.24 -9.25
C GLN A 135 5.04 14.63 -8.00
N ASP A 136 4.36 14.99 -6.90
CA ASP A 136 5.00 15.36 -5.62
C ASP A 136 5.16 14.16 -4.66
N LEU A 137 5.02 12.91 -5.14
CA LEU A 137 5.12 11.74 -4.27
C LEU A 137 6.57 11.50 -3.85
N HIS A 138 6.82 11.51 -2.54
CA HIS A 138 8.13 11.28 -1.93
C HIS A 138 8.26 9.87 -1.34
N THR A 139 7.17 9.34 -0.78
CA THR A 139 7.15 8.06 -0.08
C THR A 139 6.07 7.15 -0.66
N LEU A 140 6.48 5.98 -1.13
CA LEU A 140 5.61 4.90 -1.55
C LEU A 140 5.81 3.72 -0.60
N ILE A 141 4.73 3.26 0.02
CA ILE A 141 4.72 2.08 0.88
C ILE A 141 3.77 1.08 0.26
N VAL A 142 4.24 -0.15 0.07
CA VAL A 142 3.50 -1.19 -0.61
C VAL A 142 3.52 -2.46 0.23
N GLU A 143 2.38 -2.81 0.80
CA GLU A 143 2.17 -4.04 1.55
C GLU A 143 1.52 -5.09 0.64
N VAL A 144 2.29 -6.07 0.18
CA VAL A 144 1.99 -6.79 -1.06
C VAL A 144 1.86 -8.29 -0.92
N GLY A 145 0.87 -8.85 -1.63
CA GLY A 145 0.91 -10.22 -2.12
C GLY A 145 1.38 -10.33 -3.58
N LEU A 146 1.12 -9.30 -4.40
CA LEU A 146 1.51 -9.20 -5.82
C LEU A 146 1.67 -7.71 -6.17
N ALA A 147 2.86 -7.30 -6.61
CA ALA A 147 3.21 -5.90 -6.88
C ALA A 147 3.80 -5.69 -8.28
N ASP A 148 3.84 -6.76 -9.08
CA ASP A 148 4.55 -6.81 -10.36
C ASP A 148 4.12 -5.68 -11.30
N PRO A 149 2.81 -5.40 -11.51
CA PRO A 149 2.39 -4.32 -12.41
C PRO A 149 2.87 -2.94 -11.95
N LEU A 150 2.95 -2.71 -10.64
CA LEU A 150 3.45 -1.45 -10.07
C LEU A 150 4.95 -1.31 -10.32
N PHE A 151 5.72 -2.37 -10.09
CA PHE A 151 7.17 -2.36 -10.29
C PHE A 151 7.56 -2.31 -11.77
N GLU A 152 6.85 -3.03 -12.64
CA GLU A 152 6.95 -2.87 -14.09
C GLU A 152 6.74 -1.41 -14.48
N THR A 153 5.65 -0.79 -14.00
CA THR A 153 5.35 0.61 -14.32
C THR A 153 6.45 1.56 -13.82
N LEU A 154 6.97 1.36 -12.60
CA LEU A 154 8.08 2.14 -12.04
C LEU A 154 9.35 2.09 -12.91
N GLY A 155 9.58 0.96 -13.59
CA GLY A 155 10.71 0.73 -14.49
C GLY A 155 10.47 1.24 -15.93
N THR A 156 9.32 1.84 -16.22
CA THR A 156 8.96 2.34 -17.55
C THR A 156 8.84 3.87 -17.59
N ALA A 157 9.00 4.46 -18.78
CA ALA A 157 8.79 5.89 -18.96
C ALA A 157 7.28 6.18 -19.05
N ALA A 158 6.84 7.24 -18.38
CA ALA A 158 5.48 7.78 -18.53
C ALA A 158 5.25 8.34 -19.93
N THR A 159 6.28 8.92 -20.54
CA THR A 159 6.26 9.37 -21.93
C THR A 159 7.66 9.36 -22.51
N GLU A 160 7.79 8.96 -23.77
CA GLU A 160 9.03 9.08 -24.54
C GLU A 160 8.82 10.04 -25.71
N ARG A 161 9.73 11.01 -25.87
CA ARG A 161 9.72 11.94 -27.01
C ARG A 161 11.07 11.93 -27.71
N PRO A 162 11.13 11.87 -29.05
CA PRO A 162 12.37 12.08 -29.77
C PRO A 162 12.94 13.46 -29.42
N ASN A 163 14.22 13.51 -29.02
CA ASN A 163 14.86 14.78 -28.79
C ASN A 163 15.17 15.43 -30.15
N GLY A 164 14.55 16.58 -30.46
CA GLY A 164 14.76 17.25 -31.75
C GLY A 164 16.20 17.79 -31.97
N GLN A 165 17.05 17.77 -30.94
CA GLN A 165 18.41 18.34 -30.98
C GLN A 165 19.53 17.30 -30.88
N THR A 166 19.22 16.06 -30.48
CA THR A 166 20.20 14.96 -30.37
C THR A 166 19.56 13.67 -30.88
N ASP A 167 20.34 12.67 -31.28
CA ASP A 167 19.80 11.31 -31.57
C ASP A 167 19.26 10.59 -30.30
N GLY A 168 18.98 11.33 -29.23
CA GLY A 168 18.48 10.84 -27.95
C GLY A 168 16.96 10.83 -27.83
N VAL A 169 16.47 10.15 -26.80
CA VAL A 169 15.05 10.12 -26.41
C VAL A 169 14.92 10.82 -25.06
N GLU A 170 14.06 11.83 -24.98
CA GLU A 170 13.65 12.46 -23.73
C GLU A 170 12.58 11.58 -23.07
N ARG A 171 12.77 11.27 -21.79
CA ARG A 171 11.89 10.39 -21.02
C ARG A 171 11.32 11.13 -19.83
N GLU A 172 10.00 11.13 -19.72
CA GLU A 172 9.29 11.52 -18.50
C GLU A 172 9.10 10.25 -17.66
N VAL A 173 9.53 10.25 -16.40
CA VAL A 173 9.47 9.08 -15.51
C VAL A 173 8.28 9.20 -14.56
N TYR A 174 7.64 8.07 -14.21
CA TYR A 174 6.64 8.05 -13.14
C TYR A 174 7.26 8.44 -11.81
N LEU A 175 6.52 9.17 -10.96
CA LEU A 175 6.95 9.54 -9.60
C LEU A 175 8.38 10.15 -9.56
N PRO A 176 8.64 11.27 -10.24
CA PRO A 176 9.99 11.80 -10.39
C PRO A 176 10.64 12.23 -9.06
N ASN A 177 9.84 12.52 -8.04
CA ASN A 177 10.29 12.94 -6.71
C ASN A 177 10.33 11.80 -5.68
N LEU A 178 10.17 10.54 -6.10
CA LEU A 178 10.16 9.39 -5.19
C LEU A 178 11.53 9.20 -4.52
N GLN A 179 11.58 9.40 -3.21
CA GLN A 179 12.80 9.29 -2.40
C GLN A 179 12.84 8.01 -1.58
N ARG A 180 11.69 7.57 -1.08
CA ARG A 180 11.55 6.41 -0.18
C ARG A 180 10.58 5.39 -0.77
N LEU A 181 11.04 4.15 -0.89
CA LEU A 181 10.21 3.00 -1.21
C LEU A 181 10.28 2.03 -0.04
N ARG A 182 9.14 1.70 0.56
CA ARG A 182 9.02 0.69 1.61
C ARG A 182 8.16 -0.45 1.12
N ILE A 183 8.64 -1.67 1.26
CA ILE A 183 7.96 -2.87 0.82
C ILE A 183 7.72 -3.78 2.02
N GLU A 184 6.44 -4.12 2.25
CA GLU A 184 5.95 -4.99 3.32
C GLU A 184 5.43 -6.31 2.70
N PRO A 185 6.28 -7.33 2.53
CA PRO A 185 5.88 -8.60 1.90
C PRO A 185 4.88 -9.41 2.73
N ARG A 186 3.75 -9.76 2.12
CA ARG A 186 2.83 -10.83 2.57
C ARG A 186 2.92 -12.03 1.61
N GLY A 187 3.87 -12.92 1.85
CA GLY A 187 3.97 -14.21 1.13
C GLY A 187 4.57 -14.13 -0.28
N MET A 188 5.55 -13.25 -0.49
CA MET A 188 6.16 -12.98 -1.81
C MET A 188 6.92 -14.15 -2.46
N TYR A 189 6.95 -14.11 -3.80
CA TYR A 189 7.85 -14.88 -4.66
C TYR A 189 9.16 -14.12 -4.93
N TRP A 190 10.29 -14.83 -4.97
CA TRP A 190 11.63 -14.23 -5.14
C TRP A 190 11.79 -13.34 -6.37
N ASP A 191 11.16 -13.72 -7.48
CA ASP A 191 11.29 -13.08 -8.79
C ASP A 191 10.89 -11.59 -8.78
N ILE A 192 10.04 -11.17 -7.83
CA ILE A 192 9.59 -9.79 -7.69
C ILE A 192 10.72 -8.83 -7.30
N PHE A 193 11.75 -9.33 -6.61
CA PHE A 193 12.89 -8.50 -6.19
C PHE A 193 13.89 -8.27 -7.33
N GLU A 194 14.01 -9.22 -8.26
CA GLU A 194 14.75 -9.00 -9.50
C GLU A 194 14.06 -7.93 -10.35
N LEU A 195 12.73 -8.02 -10.48
CA LEU A 195 11.93 -7.00 -11.16
C LEU A 195 12.07 -5.63 -10.49
N LEU A 196 12.01 -5.58 -9.16
CA LEU A 196 12.23 -4.35 -8.40
C LEU A 196 13.63 -3.78 -8.62
N ALA A 197 14.68 -4.60 -8.53
CA ALA A 197 16.06 -4.16 -8.76
C ALA A 197 16.23 -3.60 -10.18
N GLN A 198 15.64 -4.26 -11.18
CA GLN A 198 15.66 -3.80 -12.57
C GLN A 198 14.91 -2.47 -12.74
N ALA A 199 13.73 -2.32 -12.12
CA ALA A 199 12.98 -1.08 -12.17
C ALA A 199 13.76 0.08 -11.53
N LEU A 200 14.36 -0.13 -10.36
CA LEU A 200 15.18 0.86 -9.66
C LEU A 200 16.43 1.24 -10.45
N LYS A 201 17.09 0.25 -11.08
CA LYS A 201 18.22 0.50 -11.98
C LYS A 201 17.84 1.41 -13.14
N THR A 202 16.73 1.09 -13.82
CA THR A 202 16.25 1.91 -14.93
C THR A 202 15.98 3.35 -14.50
N ARG A 203 15.37 3.56 -13.32
CA ARG A 203 15.13 4.90 -12.77
C ARG A 203 16.42 5.65 -12.46
N MET A 204 17.41 4.96 -11.89
CA MET A 204 18.74 5.53 -11.64
C MET A 204 19.39 5.99 -12.95
N ASP A 205 19.36 5.15 -13.99
CA ASP A 205 19.91 5.46 -15.32
C ASP A 205 19.19 6.66 -15.98
N TRP A 206 17.93 6.89 -15.66
CA TRP A 206 17.14 8.04 -16.13
C TRP A 206 17.25 9.29 -15.24
N GLY A 207 18.08 9.26 -14.20
CA GLY A 207 18.30 10.41 -13.33
C GLY A 207 17.21 10.66 -12.29
N SER A 208 16.38 9.65 -12.01
CA SER A 208 15.32 9.69 -10.99
C SER A 208 15.52 8.60 -9.92
N PRO A 209 16.70 8.49 -9.27
CA PRO A 209 17.01 7.40 -8.35
C PRO A 209 16.16 7.44 -7.08
N VAL A 210 15.82 6.27 -6.56
CA VAL A 210 15.24 6.14 -5.21
C VAL A 210 16.38 6.12 -4.19
N SER A 211 16.34 7.01 -3.20
CA SER A 211 17.43 7.15 -2.23
C SER A 211 17.40 6.05 -1.18
N LEU A 212 16.22 5.72 -0.66
CA LEU A 212 16.03 4.78 0.44
C LEU A 212 15.06 3.67 0.04
N LEU A 213 15.54 2.43 0.07
CA LEU A 213 14.70 1.22 -0.01
C LEU A 213 14.64 0.56 1.37
N HIS A 214 13.43 0.40 1.90
CA HIS A 214 13.16 -0.33 3.12
C HIS A 214 12.38 -1.61 2.79
N LEU A 215 12.89 -2.75 3.23
CA LEU A 215 12.26 -4.06 3.03
C LEU A 215 11.91 -4.65 4.40
N ASP A 216 10.62 -4.73 4.73
CA ASP A 216 10.15 -5.30 6.00
C ASP A 216 10.12 -6.83 5.90
N THR A 217 11.30 -7.40 5.79
CA THR A 217 11.51 -8.83 5.74
C THR A 217 12.86 -9.17 6.33
N CYS A 218 12.96 -10.39 6.84
CA CYS A 218 14.19 -10.94 7.36
C CYS A 218 15.35 -10.77 6.39
N GLN A 219 16.47 -10.23 6.88
CA GLN A 219 17.69 -10.11 6.07
C GLN A 219 18.13 -11.46 5.48
N ASN A 220 17.89 -12.57 6.18
CA ASN A 220 18.25 -13.93 5.74
C ASN A 220 17.36 -14.48 4.61
N CYS A 221 16.29 -13.78 4.24
CA CYS A 221 15.48 -14.15 3.10
C CYS A 221 16.28 -14.05 1.80
N PHE A 222 17.04 -12.99 1.58
CA PHE A 222 17.69 -12.78 0.29
C PHE A 222 19.02 -13.50 0.15
N ASP A 223 19.25 -14.06 -1.04
CA ASP A 223 20.58 -14.46 -1.46
C ASP A 223 21.53 -13.24 -1.58
N ALA A 224 22.83 -13.52 -1.62
CA ALA A 224 23.85 -12.47 -1.63
C ALA A 224 23.86 -11.63 -2.91
N ASP A 225 23.42 -12.19 -4.03
CA ASP A 225 23.43 -11.52 -5.33
C ASP A 225 22.24 -10.55 -5.43
N THR A 226 21.05 -10.95 -4.98
CA THR A 226 19.88 -10.07 -4.87
C THR A 226 20.15 -8.88 -3.94
N LYS A 227 20.74 -9.13 -2.75
CA LYS A 227 21.13 -8.04 -1.83
C LYS A 227 22.10 -7.05 -2.49
N ARG A 228 23.10 -7.58 -3.22
CA ARG A 228 24.08 -6.77 -3.92
C ARG A 228 23.42 -5.94 -5.02
N ALA A 229 22.57 -6.56 -5.84
CA ALA A 229 21.85 -5.89 -6.91
C ALA A 229 20.99 -4.72 -6.38
N LEU A 230 20.26 -4.94 -5.28
CA LEU A 230 19.46 -3.88 -4.66
C LEU A 230 20.33 -2.78 -4.06
N ALA A 231 21.43 -3.12 -3.37
CA ALA A 231 22.34 -2.14 -2.77
C ALA A 231 23.09 -1.29 -3.81
N GLU A 232 23.26 -1.79 -5.04
CA GLU A 232 23.91 -1.06 -6.13
C GLU A 232 23.00 0.02 -6.76
N VAL A 233 21.68 -0.07 -6.58
CA VAL A 233 20.70 0.79 -7.27
C VAL A 233 20.02 1.81 -6.34
N VAL A 234 20.35 1.81 -5.05
CA VAL A 234 19.85 2.78 -4.06
C VAL A 234 20.98 3.33 -3.19
N SER A 235 20.76 4.47 -2.53
CA SER A 235 21.77 5.07 -1.63
C SER A 235 21.79 4.40 -0.25
N SER A 236 20.63 3.93 0.21
CA SER A 236 20.48 3.24 1.49
C SER A 236 19.49 2.10 1.34
N LEU A 237 19.91 0.91 1.79
CA LEU A 237 19.10 -0.29 1.85
C LEU A 237 18.94 -0.69 3.32
N VAL A 238 17.70 -0.75 3.78
CA VAL A 238 17.34 -1.14 5.14
C VAL A 238 16.48 -2.39 5.07
N PHE A 239 16.75 -3.33 5.97
CA PHE A 239 15.91 -4.51 6.20
C PHE A 239 15.24 -4.35 7.56
N GLY A 240 13.96 -4.72 7.67
CA GLY A 240 13.24 -4.76 8.93
C GLY A 240 13.75 -5.91 9.83
N ASP A 241 13.61 -5.72 11.14
CA ASP A 241 14.05 -6.67 12.17
C ASP A 241 13.02 -7.78 12.46
N ASP A 242 11.87 -7.80 11.77
CA ASP A 242 10.72 -8.67 12.06
C ASP A 242 10.91 -10.12 11.56
N CYS A 243 11.97 -10.78 12.01
CA CYS A 243 11.94 -12.22 12.21
C CYS A 243 11.55 -12.44 13.66
N ASP A 244 10.32 -12.87 13.93
CA ASP A 244 9.98 -13.42 15.23
C ASP A 244 10.95 -14.57 15.55
N GLU A 245 12.00 -14.29 16.33
CA GLU A 245 12.88 -15.30 16.94
C GLU A 245 12.15 -16.11 18.04
N ASN A 246 10.83 -15.98 18.17
CA ASN A 246 10.03 -16.55 19.24
C ASN A 246 8.97 -17.52 18.71
N ASP A 247 9.38 -18.74 18.33
CA ASP A 247 8.45 -19.88 18.28
C ASP A 247 9.14 -21.24 18.55
N GLU A 248 10.34 -21.25 19.14
CA GLU A 248 11.02 -22.47 19.57
C GLU A 248 11.42 -22.47 21.05
N ASP A 249 10.50 -22.24 22.02
CA ASP A 249 10.85 -22.64 23.41
C ASP A 249 9.69 -22.89 24.40
N ASP A 250 8.59 -23.55 24.02
CA ASP A 250 7.56 -23.94 25.01
C ASP A 250 7.02 -25.38 24.91
N SER A 251 7.83 -26.32 24.40
CA SER A 251 7.49 -27.76 24.40
C SER A 251 8.38 -28.64 25.30
N LYS A 252 8.97 -28.08 26.37
CA LYS A 252 9.69 -28.85 27.39
C LYS A 252 9.29 -28.47 28.82
N ASN A 253 8.23 -29.12 29.31
CA ASN A 253 8.07 -29.49 30.72
C ASN A 253 7.19 -30.76 30.72
N GLU A 254 7.77 -31.93 30.50
CA GLU A 254 8.27 -32.84 31.55
C GLU A 254 7.29 -33.03 32.73
N GLU A 255 6.50 -34.10 32.60
CA GLU A 255 6.24 -35.12 33.63
C GLU A 255 6.85 -34.85 35.01
N LYS A 256 5.99 -34.61 36.02
CA LYS A 256 6.25 -35.11 37.37
C LYS A 256 5.00 -35.73 38.00
N ASP A 257 5.16 -37.03 38.24
CA ASP A 257 4.50 -37.89 39.21
C ASP A 257 3.80 -37.20 40.39
N GLY A 258 2.61 -37.72 40.68
CA GLY A 258 1.85 -37.39 41.88
C GLY A 258 0.81 -38.45 42.23
N VAL A 259 1.22 -39.72 42.27
CA VAL A 259 0.45 -40.79 42.93
C VAL A 259 0.18 -40.40 44.38
N LYS A 260 -1.09 -40.26 44.75
CA LYS A 260 -1.55 -40.47 46.13
C LYS A 260 -2.86 -41.26 46.12
N GLU A 261 -2.74 -42.54 46.44
CA GLU A 261 -3.79 -43.31 47.11
C GLU A 261 -4.23 -42.57 48.39
N ASN A 262 -5.54 -42.53 48.67
CA ASN A 262 -6.13 -43.31 49.77
C ASN A 262 -7.62 -42.99 50.04
N ILE A 263 -8.39 -44.07 50.24
CA ILE A 263 -9.40 -44.32 51.30
C ILE A 263 -10.59 -43.32 51.32
N GLY A 264 -11.82 -43.68 50.94
CA GLY A 264 -12.66 -44.75 51.47
C GLY A 264 -13.48 -44.24 52.67
N GLU A 265 -14.81 -44.07 52.54
CA GLU A 265 -15.82 -44.48 53.53
C GLU A 265 -17.26 -44.13 53.11
N ASP A 266 -18.16 -45.00 53.55
CA ASP A 266 -19.56 -45.21 53.21
C ASP A 266 -20.60 -44.16 53.67
N ALA A 267 -21.83 -44.37 53.17
CA ALA A 267 -23.16 -44.11 53.77
C ALA A 267 -23.70 -42.66 53.66
N VAL A 268 -24.94 -42.38 53.21
CA VAL A 268 -26.24 -43.09 53.22
C VAL A 268 -27.02 -42.73 51.96
#